data_AF-A0A832APN2-F1
#
_entry.id   AF-A0A832APN2-F1
#
_cell.length_a   1.000
_cell.length_b   1.000
_cell.length_c   1.000
_cell.angle_alpha   90.00
_cell.angle_beta   90.00
_cell.angle_gamma   90.00
#
_symmetry.space_group_name_H-M   'P 1'
#
loop_
_entity.id
_entity.type
_entity.pdbx_description
1 polymer ?
#
loop_
_entity_poly.entity_id
_entity_poly.type
_entity_poly.pdbx_seq_one_letter_code
_entity_poly.pdbx_strand_id
1 'polypeptide(L)'
;MAYAYVYLLFFAVFSIAIPALFLFASKLMRENYGANDVKNAPYESGEETIGKMLSVDNEYFPFVMLFLPFEIIVVLALLFSSYLYSENFEVGMGLMLLIVIGMLFVFAGYALINYRDGRDNIWRKTR
;
A
#
# COMPACT_ATOMS: atom_id res chain seq x y z
N MET A 1 -24.06 21.17 2.24
CA MET A 1 -22.91 20.33 2.63
C MET A 1 -23.28 18.85 2.80
N ALA A 2 -24.22 18.46 3.68
CA ALA A 2 -24.55 17.04 3.92
C ALA A 2 -25.01 16.25 2.67
N TYR A 3 -25.77 16.89 1.78
CA TYR A 3 -26.22 16.29 0.52
C TYR A 3 -25.08 15.88 -0.42
N ALA A 4 -23.92 16.54 -0.35
CA ALA A 4 -22.76 16.18 -1.17
C ALA A 4 -22.21 14.79 -0.78
N TYR A 5 -22.21 14.47 0.52
CA TYR A 5 -21.80 13.14 1.00
C TYR A 5 -22.79 12.05 0.61
N VAL A 6 -24.08 12.39 0.52
CA VAL A 6 -25.11 11.46 -0.01
C VAL A 6 -24.81 11.15 -1.48
N TYR A 7 -24.51 12.15 -2.30
CA TYR A 7 -24.13 11.92 -3.70
C TYR A 7 -22.83 11.11 -3.84
N LEU A 8 -21.83 11.36 -2.99
CA LEU A 8 -20.58 10.61 -2.97
C LEU A 8 -20.81 9.14 -2.58
N LEU A 9 -21.68 8.89 -1.59
CA LEU A 9 -22.06 7.53 -1.20
C LEU A 9 -22.75 6.80 -2.35
N PHE A 10 -23.72 7.44 -3.00
CA PHE A 10 -24.38 6.86 -4.19
C PHE A 10 -23.34 6.55 -5.26
N PHE A 11 -22.47 7.49 -5.58
CA PHE A 11 -21.41 7.29 -6.55
C PHE A 11 -20.53 6.08 -6.19
N ALA A 12 -20.04 6.00 -4.95
CA ALA A 12 -19.21 4.88 -4.49
C ALA A 12 -19.92 3.52 -4.63
N VAL A 13 -21.21 3.45 -4.25
CA VAL A 13 -22.02 2.24 -4.41
C VAL A 13 -22.15 1.86 -5.89
N PHE A 14 -22.46 2.83 -6.76
CA PHE A 14 -22.55 2.58 -8.21
C PHE A 14 -21.20 2.16 -8.81
N SER A 15 -20.10 2.79 -8.42
CA SER A 15 -18.74 2.48 -8.91
C SER A 15 -18.30 1.05 -8.55
N ILE A 16 -18.77 0.50 -7.42
CA ILE A 16 -18.51 -0.89 -7.04
C ILE A 16 -19.51 -1.84 -7.71
N ALA A 17 -20.78 -1.44 -7.77
CA ALA A 17 -21.85 -2.27 -8.32
C ALA A 17 -21.65 -2.56 -9.81
N ILE A 18 -21.18 -1.58 -10.60
CA ILE A 18 -21.01 -1.76 -12.05
C ILE A 18 -19.99 -2.88 -12.36
N PRO A 19 -18.72 -2.85 -11.88
CA PRO A 19 -17.78 -3.96 -12.08
C PRO A 19 -18.30 -5.30 -11.54
N ALA A 20 -18.99 -5.29 -10.39
CA ALA A 20 -19.56 -6.51 -9.82
C ALA A 20 -20.65 -7.12 -10.72
N LEU A 21 -21.53 -6.30 -11.30
CA LEU A 21 -22.55 -6.73 -12.25
C LEU A 21 -21.91 -7.27 -13.54
N PHE A 22 -20.84 -6.65 -14.04
CA PHE A 22 -20.10 -7.17 -15.18
C PHE A 22 -19.42 -8.52 -14.89
N LEU A 23 -18.80 -8.68 -13.72
CA LEU A 23 -18.24 -9.96 -13.30
C LEU A 23 -19.34 -11.03 -13.13
N PHE A 24 -20.49 -10.66 -12.59
CA PHE A 24 -21.64 -11.54 -12.47
C PHE A 24 -22.19 -11.97 -13.83
N ALA A 25 -22.40 -11.02 -14.74
CA ALA A 25 -22.85 -11.30 -16.11
C ALA A 25 -21.83 -12.16 -16.86
N SER A 26 -20.53 -11.87 -16.72
CA SER A 26 -19.44 -12.68 -17.26
C SER A 26 -19.51 -14.11 -16.73
N LYS A 27 -19.72 -14.30 -15.42
CA LYS A 27 -19.86 -15.63 -14.81
C LYS A 27 -21.08 -16.38 -15.31
N LEU A 28 -22.20 -15.69 -15.56
CA LEU A 28 -23.43 -16.28 -16.09
C LEU A 28 -23.28 -16.74 -17.54
N MET A 29 -22.56 -15.96 -18.36
CA MET A 29 -22.32 -16.26 -19.78
C MET A 29 -21.12 -17.18 -20.02
N ARG A 30 -20.27 -17.42 -18.99
CA ARG A 30 -19.06 -18.23 -19.13
C ARG A 30 -19.42 -19.69 -19.41
N GLU A 31 -18.77 -20.27 -20.41
CA GLU A 31 -18.82 -21.70 -20.64
C GLU A 31 -18.20 -22.44 -19.44
N ASN A 32 -18.94 -23.40 -18.90
CA ASN A 32 -18.52 -24.17 -17.73
C ASN A 32 -17.66 -25.36 -18.17
N TYR A 33 -16.40 -25.08 -18.53
CA TYR A 33 -15.39 -26.11 -18.62
C TYR A 33 -15.07 -26.58 -17.20
N GLY A 34 -15.27 -27.86 -16.89
CA GLY A 34 -14.92 -28.44 -15.59
C GLY A 34 -13.46 -28.19 -15.21
N ALA A 35 -13.08 -28.55 -13.98
CA ALA A 35 -11.70 -28.38 -13.51
C ALA A 35 -10.70 -29.02 -14.50
N ASN A 36 -9.76 -28.21 -14.99
CA ASN A 36 -8.73 -28.63 -15.94
C ASN A 36 -7.39 -28.13 -15.41
N ASP A 37 -6.49 -29.06 -15.10
CA ASP A 37 -5.20 -28.77 -14.47
C ASP A 37 -4.30 -27.89 -15.35
N VAL A 38 -4.40 -28.02 -16.68
CA VAL A 38 -3.66 -27.20 -17.64
C VAL A 38 -4.20 -25.77 -17.68
N LYS A 39 -5.52 -25.59 -17.63
CA LYS A 39 -6.13 -24.23 -17.61
C LYS A 39 -5.96 -23.52 -16.27
N ASN A 40 -5.77 -24.27 -15.18
CA ASN A 40 -5.57 -23.74 -13.83
C ASN A 40 -4.09 -23.57 -13.46
N ALA A 41 -3.16 -24.02 -14.31
CA ALA A 41 -1.74 -23.83 -14.10
C ALA A 41 -1.38 -22.32 -14.20
N PRO A 42 -0.43 -21.82 -13.39
CA PRO A 42 0.11 -20.48 -13.54
C PRO A 42 0.63 -20.24 -14.96
N TYR A 43 0.48 -19.01 -15.46
CA TYR A 43 1.05 -18.65 -16.75
C TYR A 43 2.58 -18.57 -16.65
N GLU A 44 3.27 -19.41 -17.41
CA GLU A 44 4.72 -19.51 -17.51
C GLU A 44 5.15 -19.72 -18.97
N SER A 45 6.46 -19.80 -19.22
CA SER A 45 7.03 -20.03 -20.55
C SER A 45 6.91 -21.48 -21.06
N GLY A 46 5.91 -22.23 -20.60
CA GLY A 46 5.70 -23.65 -20.94
C GLY A 46 6.58 -24.64 -20.16
N GLU A 47 7.31 -24.16 -19.16
CA GLU A 47 8.16 -24.95 -18.27
C GLU A 47 7.60 -24.95 -16.85
N GLU A 48 8.02 -25.91 -16.01
CA GLU A 48 7.71 -25.87 -14.58
C GLU A 48 8.33 -24.61 -13.94
N THR A 49 7.61 -23.98 -13.01
CA THR A 49 8.13 -22.81 -12.29
C THR A 49 9.35 -23.21 -11.47
N ILE A 50 10.54 -22.75 -11.90
CA ILE A 50 11.80 -22.94 -11.20
C ILE A 50 12.19 -21.62 -10.55
N GLY A 51 12.20 -21.59 -9.22
CA GLY A 51 12.59 -20.42 -8.44
C GLY A 51 11.87 -20.35 -7.11
N LYS A 52 12.27 -19.40 -6.26
CA LYS A 52 11.49 -19.01 -5.08
C LYS A 52 10.81 -17.69 -5.40
N MET A 53 9.56 -17.53 -4.98
CA MET A 53 8.89 -16.23 -5.06
C MET A 53 9.81 -15.17 -4.45
N LEU A 54 10.05 -14.08 -5.17
CA LEU A 54 10.78 -12.94 -4.63
C LEU A 54 10.06 -12.49 -3.35
N SER A 55 10.81 -12.21 -2.28
CA SER A 55 10.21 -11.63 -1.09
C SER A 55 9.84 -10.18 -1.40
N VAL A 56 8.61 -9.98 -1.87
CA VAL A 56 7.98 -8.66 -2.07
C VAL A 56 8.19 -7.80 -0.82
N ASP A 57 8.15 -8.41 0.36
CA ASP A 57 8.40 -7.76 1.64
C ASP A 57 9.77 -7.05 1.69
N ASN A 58 10.87 -7.70 1.29
CA ASN A 58 12.18 -7.07 1.42
C ASN A 58 12.41 -5.98 0.36
N GLU A 59 11.79 -6.11 -0.81
CA GLU A 59 11.94 -5.14 -1.90
C GLU A 59 11.06 -3.90 -1.70
N TYR A 60 9.79 -4.09 -1.31
CA TYR A 60 8.81 -3.00 -1.31
C TYR A 60 8.55 -2.39 0.07
N PHE A 61 8.79 -3.12 1.15
CA PHE A 61 8.51 -2.63 2.51
C PHE A 61 9.33 -1.39 2.90
N PRO A 62 10.60 -1.20 2.47
CA PRO A 62 11.31 0.07 2.69
C PRO A 62 10.57 1.29 2.13
N PHE A 63 9.91 1.16 0.98
CA PHE A 63 9.13 2.26 0.39
C PHE A 63 7.85 2.55 1.17
N VAL A 64 7.19 1.53 1.72
CA VAL A 64 6.04 1.70 2.60
C VAL A 64 6.45 2.44 3.89
N MET A 65 7.59 2.05 4.46
CA MET A 65 8.14 2.69 5.66
C MET A 65 8.55 4.14 5.41
N LEU A 66 9.00 4.48 4.20
CA LEU A 66 9.23 5.87 3.78
C LEU A 66 7.91 6.62 3.60
N PHE A 67 6.93 6.02 2.90
CA PHE A 67 5.71 6.70 2.52
C PHE A 67 4.80 7.03 3.72
N LEU A 68 4.54 6.04 4.57
CA LEU A 68 3.48 6.13 5.59
C LEU A 68 3.67 7.27 6.61
N PRO A 69 4.87 7.50 7.19
CA PRO A 69 5.07 8.60 8.13
C PRO A 69 4.85 9.97 7.49
N PHE A 70 5.27 10.13 6.23
CA PHE A 70 5.08 11.38 5.50
C PHE A 70 3.62 11.61 5.13
N GLU A 71 2.88 10.56 4.78
CA GLU A 71 1.43 10.66 4.55
C GLU A 71 0.70 11.16 5.81
N ILE A 72 1.07 10.64 6.99
CA ILE A 72 0.51 11.11 8.27
C ILE A 72 0.82 12.61 8.48
N ILE A 73 2.05 13.03 8.20
CA ILE A 73 2.45 14.44 8.33
C ILE A 73 1.65 15.33 7.38
N VAL A 74 1.41 14.89 6.15
CA VAL A 74 0.58 15.62 5.18
C VAL A 74 -0.86 15.73 5.66
N VAL A 75 -1.46 14.66 6.19
CA VAL A 75 -2.81 14.70 6.76
C VAL A 75 -2.87 15.71 7.91
N LEU A 76 -1.89 15.72 8.80
CA LEU A 76 -1.79 16.71 9.88
C LEU A 76 -1.65 18.13 9.32
N ALA A 77 -0.77 18.34 8.35
CA ALA A 77 -0.60 19.64 7.69
C ALA A 77 -1.91 20.15 7.06
N LEU A 78 -2.69 19.27 6.43
CA LEU A 78 -4.00 19.63 5.87
C LEU A 78 -5.03 19.98 6.95
N LEU A 79 -5.08 19.24 8.05
CA LEU A 79 -5.97 19.54 9.18
C LEU A 79 -5.66 20.91 9.82
N PHE A 80 -4.37 21.24 9.95
CA PHE A 80 -3.92 22.51 10.51
C PHE A 80 -3.75 23.62 9.48
N SER A 81 -4.08 23.39 8.21
CA SER A 81 -3.92 24.37 7.12
C SER A 81 -4.68 25.67 7.33
N SER A 82 -5.82 25.62 8.01
CA SER A 82 -6.61 26.81 8.40
C SER A 82 -5.90 27.66 9.47
N TYR A 83 -5.18 27.02 10.40
CA TYR A 83 -4.37 27.68 11.43
C TYR A 83 -3.02 28.19 10.89
N LEU A 84 -2.52 27.59 9.80
CA LEU A 84 -1.34 28.08 9.10
C LEU A 84 -1.59 29.41 8.39
N TYR A 85 -2.83 29.66 7.96
CA TYR A 85 -3.20 30.90 7.29
C TYR A 85 -3.11 32.14 8.20
N SER A 86 -3.11 31.95 9.53
CA SER A 86 -3.00 33.04 10.50
C SER A 86 -1.57 33.36 10.93
N GLU A 87 -0.55 32.93 10.18
CA GLU A 87 0.88 33.15 10.44
C GLU A 87 1.34 32.83 11.88
N ASN A 88 0.76 31.79 12.49
CA ASN A 88 1.21 31.33 13.79
C ASN A 88 2.53 30.57 13.65
N PHE A 89 3.63 31.25 13.99
CA PHE A 89 5.00 30.71 13.98
C PHE A 89 5.11 29.34 14.68
N GLU A 90 4.39 29.14 15.79
CA GLU A 90 4.36 27.88 16.55
C GLU A 90 3.82 26.70 15.73
N VAL A 91 2.81 26.92 14.89
CA VAL A 91 2.22 25.88 14.03
C VAL A 91 3.21 25.49 12.93
N GLY A 92 3.91 26.48 12.35
CA GLY A 92 4.98 26.23 11.38
C GLY A 92 6.15 25.44 11.98
N MET A 93 6.57 25.76 13.20
CA MET A 93 7.58 25.00 13.94
C MET A 93 7.12 23.57 14.25
N GLY A 94 5.86 23.39 14.66
CA GLY A 94 5.28 22.07 14.93
C GLY A 94 5.29 21.16 13.71
N LEU A 95 4.96 21.68 12.53
CA LEU A 95 5.03 20.92 11.27
C LEU A 95 6.46 20.59 10.86
N MET A 96 7.39 21.52 11.01
CA MET A 96 8.81 21.26 10.74
C MET A 96 9.34 20.16 11.66
N LEU A 97 8.98 20.19 12.96
CA LEU A 97 9.34 19.16 13.91
C LEU A 97 8.73 17.79 13.54
N LEU A 98 7.47 17.77 13.11
CA LEU A 98 6.82 16.56 12.61
C LEU A 98 7.56 15.96 11.41
N ILE A 99 8.02 16.78 10.46
CA ILE A 99 8.83 16.33 9.32
C ILE A 99 10.14 15.71 9.80
N VAL A 100 10.85 16.37 10.72
CA VAL A 100 12.12 15.84 11.28
C VAL A 100 11.87 14.52 12.00
N ILE A 101 10.83 14.43 12.84
CA ILE A 101 10.45 13.19 13.53
C ILE A 101 10.11 12.09 12.52
N GLY A 102 9.35 12.41 11.47
CA GLY A 102 9.03 11.48 10.38
C GLY A 102 10.29 10.91 9.72
N MET A 103 11.26 11.77 9.37
CA MET A 103 12.55 11.33 8.83
C MET A 103 13.30 10.40 9.77
N LEU A 104 13.30 10.69 11.08
CA LEU A 104 13.93 9.84 12.09
C LEU A 104 13.25 8.46 12.17
N PHE A 105 11.92 8.40 12.12
CA PHE A 105 11.18 7.14 12.10
C PHE A 105 11.47 6.31 10.84
N VAL A 106 11.54 6.95 9.67
CA VAL A 106 11.95 6.29 8.42
C VAL A 106 13.35 5.70 8.57
N PHE A 107 14.31 6.49 9.06
CA PHE A 107 15.68 6.06 9.21
C PHE A 107 15.81 4.89 10.20
N ALA A 108 15.14 4.97 11.34
CA ALA A 108 15.08 3.90 12.34
C ALA A 108 14.43 2.63 11.77
N GLY A 109 13.34 2.77 11.03
CA GLY A 109 12.66 1.65 10.35
C GLY A 109 13.57 0.96 9.33
N TYR A 110 14.24 1.74 8.48
CA TYR A 110 15.18 1.23 7.49
C TYR A 110 16.39 0.53 8.15
N ALA A 111 16.94 1.10 9.22
CA ALA A 111 18.02 0.47 9.98
C ALA A 111 17.60 -0.86 10.61
N LEU A 112 16.38 -0.95 11.17
CA LEU A 112 15.84 -2.17 11.75
C LEU A 112 15.63 -3.29 10.71
N ILE A 113 15.13 -2.94 9.52
CA ILE A 113 14.92 -3.90 8.42
C ILE A 113 16.27 -4.47 7.95
N ASN A 114 17.26 -3.61 7.69
CA ASN A 114 18.57 -4.05 7.26
C ASN A 114 19.33 -4.83 8.34
N TYR A 115 19.14 -4.49 9.62
CA TYR A 115 19.69 -5.26 10.73
C TYR A 115 19.09 -6.67 10.81
N ARG A 116 17.78 -6.81 10.54
CA ARG A 116 17.09 -8.12 10.47
C ARG A 116 17.65 -8.96 9.32
N ASP A 117 17.73 -8.41 8.11
CA ASP A 117 18.25 -9.11 6.93
C ASP A 117 19.73 -9.49 7.06
N GLY A 118 20.53 -8.63 7.70
CA GLY A 118 21.93 -8.91 8.01
C GLY A 118 22.10 -10.10 8.98
N ARG A 119 21.23 -10.23 9.98
CA ARG A 119 21.22 -11.40 10.88
C ARG A 119 20.83 -12.68 10.13
N ASP A 120 19.78 -12.64 9.31
CA ASP A 120 19.28 -13.82 8.61
C ASP A 120 20.27 -14.35 7.55
N ASN A 121 21.06 -13.46 6.96
CA ASN A 121 22.15 -13.83 6.04
C ASN A 121 23.35 -14.50 6.73
N ILE A 122 23.63 -14.18 8.00
CA ILE A 122 24.72 -14.83 8.77
C ILE A 122 24.37 -16.30 9.03
N TRP A 123 23.12 -16.61 9.38
CA TRP A 123 22.67 -17.99 9.64
C TRP A 123 22.53 -18.83 8.38
N ARG A 124 22.27 -18.21 7.22
CA ARG A 124 22.21 -18.90 5.92
C ARG A 124 23.58 -19.26 5.34
N LYS A 125 24.65 -18.52 5.68
CA LYS A 125 26.02 -18.82 5.22
C LYS A 125 26.72 -19.94 6.01
N THR A 126 26.15 -20.36 7.15
CA THR A 126 26.69 -21.42 8.02
C THR A 126 26.06 -22.80 7.79
N ARG A 127 25.30 -22.98 6.71
CA ARG A 127 24.79 -24.27 6.22
C ARG A 127 25.15 -24.44 4.76
#